data_AF-A0AA86U522-F1
#
_entry.id   AF-A0AA86U522-F1
#
_cell.length_a   1.000
_cell.length_b   1.000
_cell.length_c   1.000
_cell.angle_alpha   90.00
_cell.angle_beta   90.00
_cell.angle_gamma   90.00
#
_symmetry.space_group_name_H-M   'P 1'
#
loop_
_entity.id
_entity.type
_entity.pdbx_description
1 polymer ?
#
loop_
_entity_poly.entity_id
_entity_poly.type
_entity_poly.pdbx_seq_one_letter_code
_entity_poly.pdbx_strand_id
1 'polypeptide(L)'
;MVFLTTLFKKFDERIKTAQNLIQVKISGDSYELMSLPTIIKKYSPIEDYQNKKFDTLREYESVIQLIAIGLGFITDCQTVLQAYPAWKDTIGLRVGISYGQVTGTLIGNKICRFDTYGDVPARAELAQSLANRNTVLVDTHAVNKLQNSVAAVNDYIVDYVTSETVRQRIVSYDSEHVNFDWISCEHGQLVTKIVK
;
A
#
# COMPACT_ATOMS: atom_id res chain seq x y z
N MET A 1 -21.92 2.08 -18.45
CA MET A 1 -21.05 2.16 -17.25
C MET A 1 -20.09 0.94 -17.15
N VAL A 2 -19.68 0.31 -18.26
CA VAL A 2 -18.89 -0.95 -18.25
C VAL A 2 -17.40 -0.73 -17.98
N PHE A 3 -16.84 0.40 -18.45
CA PHE A 3 -15.43 0.74 -18.26
C PHE A 3 -15.04 0.86 -16.78
N LEU A 4 -15.73 1.71 -16.02
CA LEU A 4 -15.44 1.92 -14.59
C LEU A 4 -15.59 0.63 -13.78
N THR A 5 -16.62 -0.18 -14.05
CA THR A 5 -16.79 -1.48 -13.38
C THR A 5 -15.63 -2.43 -13.66
N THR A 6 -15.14 -2.47 -14.91
CA THR A 6 -13.99 -3.29 -15.29
C THR A 6 -12.71 -2.78 -14.64
N LEU A 7 -12.54 -1.46 -14.59
CA LEU A 7 -11.39 -0.80 -13.97
C LEU A 7 -11.33 -1.05 -12.47
N PHE A 8 -12.42 -0.82 -11.74
CA PHE A 8 -12.45 -1.06 -10.29
C PHE A 8 -12.29 -2.53 -9.97
N LYS A 9 -12.82 -3.45 -10.78
CA LYS A 9 -12.53 -4.88 -10.63
C LYS A 9 -11.03 -5.18 -10.74
N LYS A 10 -10.31 -4.51 -11.65
CA LYS A 10 -8.84 -4.65 -11.76
C LYS A 10 -8.12 -4.08 -10.53
N PHE A 11 -8.60 -2.97 -9.99
CA PHE A 11 -8.06 -2.40 -8.75
C PHE A 11 -8.27 -3.35 -7.56
N ASP A 12 -9.48 -3.90 -7.40
CA ASP A 12 -9.82 -4.90 -6.40
C ASP A 12 -8.90 -6.14 -6.53
N GLU A 13 -8.74 -6.66 -7.76
CA GLU A 13 -7.86 -7.81 -8.06
C GLU A 13 -6.40 -7.52 -7.63
N ARG A 14 -5.90 -6.30 -7.87
CA ARG A 14 -4.54 -5.90 -7.51
C ARG A 14 -4.33 -5.82 -6.01
N ILE A 15 -5.29 -5.28 -5.26
CA ILE A 15 -5.14 -5.12 -3.81
C ILE A 15 -5.56 -6.35 -3.02
N LYS A 16 -6.21 -7.34 -3.65
CA LYS A 16 -6.75 -8.54 -2.98
C LYS A 16 -5.73 -9.32 -2.16
N THR A 17 -4.46 -9.36 -2.59
CA THR A 17 -3.39 -10.08 -1.89
C THR A 17 -2.63 -9.21 -0.88
N ALA A 18 -2.85 -7.89 -0.90
CA ALA A 18 -2.17 -6.95 -0.02
C ALA A 18 -2.99 -6.76 1.27
N GLN A 19 -2.69 -7.58 2.28
CA GLN A 19 -3.46 -7.64 3.54
C GLN A 19 -3.47 -6.32 4.34
N ASN A 20 -2.50 -5.46 4.11
CA ASN A 20 -2.37 -4.18 4.78
C ASN A 20 -2.93 -3.01 3.95
N LEU A 21 -3.58 -3.29 2.81
CA LEU A 21 -4.32 -2.29 2.05
C LEU A 21 -5.81 -2.46 2.30
N ILE A 22 -6.49 -1.35 2.59
CA ILE A 22 -7.93 -1.30 2.80
C ILE A 22 -8.53 -0.31 1.83
N GLN A 23 -9.43 -0.81 0.98
CA GLN A 23 -10.32 0.06 0.22
C GLN A 23 -11.28 0.75 1.20
N VAL A 24 -11.22 2.08 1.27
CA VAL A 24 -12.05 2.87 2.18
C VAL A 24 -13.42 3.07 1.54
N LYS A 25 -13.45 3.62 0.32
CA LYS A 25 -14.69 3.85 -0.43
C LYS A 25 -14.44 4.02 -1.92
N ILE A 26 -15.53 3.94 -2.68
CA ILE A 26 -15.61 4.39 -4.07
C ILE A 26 -16.62 5.53 -4.12
N SER A 27 -16.20 6.65 -4.69
CA SER A 27 -16.98 7.88 -4.80
C SER A 27 -17.03 8.31 -6.27
N GLY A 28 -18.07 7.90 -6.99
CA GLY A 28 -18.18 8.19 -8.43
C GLY A 28 -17.12 7.48 -9.25
N ASP A 29 -16.16 8.23 -9.77
CA ASP A 29 -14.99 7.76 -10.52
C ASP A 29 -13.71 7.67 -9.67
N SER A 30 -13.80 7.99 -8.38
CA SER A 30 -12.68 7.97 -7.44
C SER A 30 -12.65 6.68 -6.61
N TYR A 31 -11.45 6.14 -6.43
CA TYR A 31 -11.18 4.91 -5.69
C TYR A 31 -10.22 5.22 -4.53
N GLU A 32 -10.72 5.13 -3.30
CA GLU A 32 -9.97 5.53 -2.11
C GLU A 32 -9.39 4.32 -1.38
N LEU A 33 -8.10 4.38 -1.10
CA LEU A 33 -7.31 3.31 -0.53
C LEU A 33 -6.48 3.85 0.65
N MET A 34 -6.37 3.05 1.70
CA MET A 34 -5.53 3.31 2.85
C MET A 34 -4.54 2.16 3.03
N SER A 35 -3.28 2.48 3.33
CA SER A 35 -2.30 1.49 3.79
C SER A 35 -2.23 1.51 5.31
N LEU A 36 -2.42 0.35 5.91
CA LEU A 36 -2.14 0.09 7.31
C LEU A 36 -0.65 -0.22 7.50
N PRO A 37 -0.08 0.14 8.66
CA PRO A 37 1.28 -0.25 9.01
C PRO A 37 1.45 -1.77 8.93
N THR A 38 2.46 -2.24 8.19
CA THR A 38 2.82 -3.65 8.10
C THR A 38 3.48 -4.13 9.40
N ILE A 39 3.32 -5.41 9.72
CA ILE A 39 4.20 -6.07 10.69
C ILE A 39 5.52 -6.36 9.97
N ILE A 40 6.50 -5.47 10.07
CA ILE A 40 7.88 -5.78 9.69
C ILE A 40 8.34 -6.99 10.51
N LYS A 41 8.71 -8.08 9.84
CA LYS A 41 9.29 -9.27 10.48
C LYS A 41 10.56 -8.86 11.24
N LYS A 42 10.65 -9.26 12.51
CA LYS A 42 11.83 -9.03 13.35
C LYS A 42 12.90 -10.08 12.95
N TYR A 43 13.88 -9.68 12.14
CA TYR A 43 14.93 -10.60 11.67
C TYR A 43 16.12 -10.73 12.61
N SER A 44 16.13 -10.03 13.74
CA SER A 44 17.24 -10.05 14.70
C SER A 44 16.78 -10.45 16.11
N PRO A 45 17.46 -11.40 16.78
CA PRO A 45 17.22 -11.77 18.18
C PRO A 45 17.71 -10.70 19.17
N ILE A 46 18.24 -9.58 18.69
CA ILE A 46 18.65 -8.46 19.54
C ILE A 46 17.38 -7.70 19.94
N GLU A 47 16.90 -7.98 21.16
CA GLU A 47 15.65 -7.45 21.73
C GLU A 47 15.58 -5.92 21.79
N ASP A 48 16.70 -5.22 21.59
CA ASP A 48 16.87 -3.79 21.88
C ASP A 48 17.18 -2.90 20.65
N TYR A 49 16.86 -3.36 19.43
CA TYR A 49 16.87 -2.48 18.26
C TYR A 49 15.66 -1.53 18.32
N GLN A 50 15.83 -0.46 19.10
CA GLN A 50 14.98 0.71 19.36
C GLN A 50 13.66 0.78 18.57
N ASN A 51 12.53 0.57 19.25
CA ASN A 51 11.15 0.61 18.72
C ASN A 51 10.89 1.80 17.75
N LYS A 52 11.49 2.97 17.98
CA LYS A 52 11.35 4.15 17.11
C LYS A 52 11.88 3.95 15.68
N LYS A 53 12.95 3.18 15.47
CA LYS A 53 13.48 2.89 14.13
C LYS A 53 12.53 1.96 13.37
N PHE A 54 11.92 0.98 14.05
CA PHE A 54 10.93 0.09 13.45
C PHE A 54 9.65 0.81 13.05
N ASP A 55 9.11 1.70 13.89
CA ASP A 55 7.94 2.49 13.53
C ASP A 55 8.23 3.37 12.30
N THR A 56 9.42 3.96 12.25
CA THR A 56 9.87 4.76 11.10
C THR A 56 9.92 3.95 9.79
N LEU A 57 10.37 2.69 9.86
CA LEU A 57 10.39 1.77 8.73
C LEU A 57 8.99 1.33 8.30
N ARG A 58 8.09 1.04 9.25
CA ARG A 58 6.70 0.67 8.95
C ARG A 58 5.98 1.76 8.18
N GLU A 59 6.12 2.99 8.66
CA GLU A 59 5.51 4.15 8.03
C GLU A 59 6.13 4.44 6.65
N TYR A 60 7.43 4.24 6.50
CA TYR A 60 8.10 4.33 5.19
C TYR A 60 7.54 3.29 4.20
N GLU A 61 7.44 2.03 4.62
CA GLU A 61 6.94 0.94 3.79
C GLU A 61 5.49 1.19 3.36
N SER A 62 4.62 1.67 4.25
CA SER A 62 3.24 2.03 3.91
C SER A 62 3.17 3.11 2.81
N VAL A 63 4.02 4.13 2.85
CA VAL A 63 4.06 5.18 1.81
C VAL A 63 4.57 4.60 0.48
N ILE A 64 5.65 3.81 0.51
CA ILE A 64 6.20 3.16 -0.70
C ILE A 64 5.18 2.22 -1.33
N GLN A 65 4.45 1.45 -0.52
CA GLN A 65 3.42 0.55 -1.01
C GLN A 65 2.30 1.31 -1.73
N LEU A 66 1.82 2.42 -1.17
CA LEU A 66 0.81 3.26 -1.83
C LEU A 66 1.32 3.80 -3.17
N ILE A 67 2.59 4.20 -3.25
CA ILE A 67 3.20 4.65 -4.51
C ILE A 67 3.22 3.51 -5.53
N ALA A 68 3.68 2.32 -5.13
CA ALA A 68 3.74 1.14 -6.00
C ALA A 68 2.35 0.74 -6.53
N ILE A 69 1.33 0.78 -5.66
CA ILE A 69 -0.05 0.49 -6.05
C ILE A 69 -0.62 1.56 -6.96
N GLY A 70 -0.37 2.84 -6.69
CA GLY A 70 -0.77 3.95 -7.55
C GLY A 70 -0.24 3.81 -8.98
N LEU A 71 1.04 3.44 -9.13
CA LEU A 71 1.64 3.13 -10.43
C LEU A 71 1.00 1.90 -11.08
N GLY A 72 0.69 0.88 -10.26
CA GLY A 72 -0.04 -0.30 -10.70
C GLY A 72 -1.44 0.02 -11.25
N PHE A 73 -2.20 0.89 -10.57
CA PHE A 73 -3.52 1.33 -11.02
C PHE A 73 -3.46 2.14 -12.31
N ILE A 74 -2.43 2.97 -12.51
CA ILE A 74 -2.21 3.65 -13.79
C ILE A 74 -2.02 2.61 -14.92
N THR A 75 -1.22 1.57 -14.67
CA THR A 75 -0.97 0.49 -15.62
C THR A 75 -2.24 -0.30 -15.92
N ASP A 76 -3.06 -0.60 -14.91
CA ASP A 76 -4.35 -1.28 -15.08
C ASP A 76 -5.32 -0.42 -15.88
N CYS A 77 -5.37 0.89 -15.63
CA CYS A 77 -6.18 1.83 -16.39
C CYS A 77 -5.81 1.82 -17.87
N GLN A 78 -4.50 1.88 -18.17
CA GLN A 78 -4.01 1.79 -19.54
C GLN A 78 -4.34 0.45 -20.19
N THR A 79 -4.26 -0.65 -19.44
CA THR A 79 -4.61 -1.99 -19.93
C THR A 79 -6.10 -2.08 -20.27
N VAL A 80 -6.99 -1.62 -19.38
CA VAL A 80 -8.42 -1.60 -19.64
C VAL A 80 -8.76 -0.69 -20.83
N LEU A 81 -8.06 0.44 -20.99
CA LEU A 81 -8.24 1.37 -22.12
C LEU A 81 -7.92 0.76 -23.49
N GLN A 82 -7.13 -0.32 -23.57
CA GLN A 82 -6.87 -0.99 -24.84
C GLN A 82 -8.15 -1.51 -25.51
N ALA A 83 -9.16 -1.88 -24.71
CA ALA A 83 -10.47 -2.29 -25.21
C ALA A 83 -11.36 -1.11 -25.67
N TYR A 84 -10.92 0.13 -25.45
CA TYR A 84 -11.67 1.37 -25.76
C TYR A 84 -10.80 2.39 -26.52
N PRO A 85 -10.38 2.10 -27.77
CA PRO A 85 -9.41 2.92 -28.49
C PRO A 85 -9.80 4.39 -28.65
N ALA A 86 -11.10 4.68 -28.77
CA ALA A 86 -11.62 6.04 -28.89
C ALA A 86 -11.35 6.93 -27.66
N TRP A 87 -10.99 6.34 -26.51
CA TRP A 87 -10.76 7.06 -25.25
C TRP A 87 -9.30 7.09 -24.82
N LYS A 88 -8.39 6.52 -25.62
CA LYS A 88 -6.98 6.35 -25.28
C LYS A 88 -6.28 7.65 -24.90
N ASP A 89 -6.64 8.74 -25.57
CA ASP A 89 -6.02 10.06 -25.37
C ASP A 89 -6.85 11.00 -24.49
N THR A 90 -8.01 10.55 -23.99
CA THR A 90 -8.93 11.37 -23.18
C THR A 90 -8.95 10.93 -21.73
N ILE A 91 -8.93 9.62 -21.46
CA ILE A 91 -8.99 9.06 -20.12
C ILE A 91 -7.58 8.80 -19.58
N GLY A 92 -7.37 9.08 -18.30
CA GLY A 92 -6.21 8.60 -17.58
C GLY A 92 -6.38 8.81 -16.08
N LEU A 93 -5.51 8.18 -15.30
CA LEU A 93 -5.63 8.15 -13.86
C LEU A 93 -4.76 9.24 -13.21
N ARG A 94 -5.31 9.91 -12.21
CA ARG A 94 -4.56 10.81 -11.33
C ARG A 94 -4.57 10.17 -9.96
N VAL A 95 -3.39 10.05 -9.34
CA VAL A 95 -3.27 9.45 -8.01
C VAL A 95 -2.67 10.48 -7.07
N GLY A 96 -3.36 10.77 -5.98
CA GLY A 96 -2.85 11.59 -4.87
C GLY A 96 -2.53 10.71 -3.67
N ILE A 97 -1.35 10.89 -3.08
CA ILE A 97 -0.92 10.15 -1.90
C ILE A 97 -0.59 11.15 -0.80
N SER A 98 -1.12 10.92 0.40
CA SER A 98 -0.77 11.68 1.58
C SER A 98 -0.44 10.78 2.76
N TYR A 99 0.33 11.30 3.71
CA TYR A 99 0.67 10.62 4.96
C TYR A 99 0.35 11.48 6.18
N GLY A 100 -0.07 10.81 7.26
CA GLY A 100 -0.32 11.41 8.57
C GLY A 100 -1.27 10.56 9.41
N GLN A 101 -1.73 11.14 10.51
CA GLN A 101 -2.72 10.51 11.38
C GLN A 101 -4.12 10.64 10.78
N VAL A 102 -4.90 9.56 10.86
CA VAL A 102 -6.25 9.49 10.33
C VAL A 102 -7.18 8.95 11.39
N THR A 103 -8.39 9.50 11.50
CA THR A 103 -9.44 8.93 12.33
C THR A 103 -10.31 8.03 11.47
N GLY A 104 -10.26 6.72 11.70
CA GLY A 104 -11.19 5.76 11.11
C GLY A 104 -12.43 5.60 11.99
N THR A 105 -13.60 5.54 11.38
CA THR A 105 -14.86 5.30 12.10
C THR A 105 -15.80 4.39 11.31
N LEU A 106 -16.72 3.76 12.04
CA LEU A 106 -17.80 2.96 11.48
C LEU A 106 -19.07 3.80 11.45
N ILE A 107 -19.62 4.02 10.26
CA ILE A 107 -20.81 4.84 10.04
C ILE A 107 -21.98 3.96 9.61
N GLY A 108 -23.15 4.31 10.14
CA GLY A 108 -24.42 3.71 9.74
C GLY A 108 -24.93 2.70 10.75
N ASN A 109 -26.23 2.75 11.00
CA ASN A 109 -26.92 1.88 11.97
C ASN A 109 -27.52 0.62 11.33
N LYS A 110 -27.81 0.66 10.01
CA LYS A 110 -28.38 -0.46 9.24
C LYS A 110 -27.36 -1.12 8.31
N ILE A 111 -26.45 -0.32 7.76
CA ILE A 111 -25.32 -0.77 6.94
C ILE A 111 -24.11 -0.06 7.51
N CYS A 112 -23.26 -0.83 8.18
CA CYS A 112 -22.03 -0.34 8.77
C CYS A 112 -20.97 -0.20 7.68
N ARG A 113 -20.38 0.98 7.53
CA ARG A 113 -19.30 1.26 6.56
C ARG A 113 -18.12 1.89 7.29
N PHE A 114 -16.93 1.40 6.99
CA PHE A 114 -15.71 2.05 7.43
C PHE A 114 -15.45 3.30 6.58
N ASP A 115 -15.14 4.41 7.22
CA ASP A 115 -14.75 5.66 6.56
C ASP A 115 -13.63 6.33 7.35
N THR A 116 -12.92 7.24 6.69
CA THR A 116 -11.79 7.96 7.28
C THR A 116 -12.01 9.46 7.22
N TYR A 117 -11.63 10.14 8.31
CA TYR A 117 -11.73 11.60 8.44
C TYR A 117 -10.44 12.18 9.00
N GLY A 118 -10.18 13.44 8.64
CA GLY A 118 -9.02 14.20 9.07
C GLY A 118 -8.49 15.09 7.95
N ASP A 119 -7.32 15.67 8.18
CA ASP A 119 -6.59 16.47 7.21
C ASP A 119 -5.94 15.61 6.11
N VAL A 120 -5.55 14.37 6.42
CA VAL A 120 -4.85 13.49 5.46
C VAL A 120 -5.70 13.15 4.23
N PRO A 121 -6.99 12.71 4.32
CA PRO A 121 -7.80 12.50 3.13
C PRO A 121 -7.95 13.76 2.28
N ALA A 122 -8.15 14.93 2.92
CA ALA A 122 -8.26 16.20 2.22
C ALA A 122 -6.95 16.59 1.51
N ARG A 123 -5.79 16.32 2.12
CA ARG A 123 -4.47 16.53 1.48
C ARG A 123 -4.24 15.56 0.33
N ALA A 124 -4.66 14.30 0.46
CA ALA A 124 -4.57 13.31 -0.62
C ALA A 124 -5.45 13.70 -1.81
N GLU A 125 -6.68 14.17 -1.56
CA GLU A 125 -7.59 14.67 -2.58
C GLU A 125 -7.03 15.91 -3.27
N LEU A 126 -6.46 16.86 -2.51
CA LEU A 126 -5.76 18.02 -3.07
C LEU A 126 -4.59 17.57 -3.97
N ALA A 127 -3.76 16.64 -3.51
CA ALA A 127 -2.67 16.09 -4.32
C ALA A 127 -3.19 15.42 -5.60
N GLN A 128 -4.29 14.65 -5.52
CA GLN A 128 -4.91 14.05 -6.70
C GLN A 128 -5.40 15.12 -7.69
N SER A 129 -6.02 16.20 -7.19
CA SER A 129 -6.57 17.27 -8.01
C SER A 129 -5.49 18.01 -8.80
N LEU A 130 -4.30 18.17 -8.20
CA LEU A 130 -3.12 18.82 -8.78
C LEU A 130 -2.27 17.87 -9.63
N ALA A 131 -2.46 16.55 -9.52
CA ALA A 131 -1.69 15.57 -10.27
C ALA A 131 -1.99 15.65 -11.77
N ASN A 132 -0.95 15.50 -12.58
CA ASN A 132 -1.10 15.35 -14.03
C ASN A 132 -1.68 13.97 -14.36
N ARG A 133 -2.30 13.85 -15.54
CA ARG A 133 -2.82 12.58 -16.03
C ARG A 133 -1.70 11.52 -16.10
N ASN A 134 -2.02 10.31 -15.64
CA ASN A 134 -1.12 9.16 -15.55
C ASN A 134 0.11 9.42 -14.67
N THR A 135 -0.07 10.17 -13.59
CA THR A 135 0.98 10.42 -12.61
C THR A 135 0.49 10.16 -11.20
N VAL A 136 1.46 9.90 -10.31
CA VAL A 136 1.27 9.85 -8.88
C VAL A 136 1.87 11.13 -8.31
N LEU A 137 1.05 11.94 -7.64
CA LEU A 137 1.52 13.08 -6.87
C LEU A 137 1.51 12.72 -5.38
N VAL A 138 2.67 12.89 -4.74
CA VAL A 138 2.87 12.63 -3.33
C VAL A 138 2.89 13.97 -2.59
N ASP A 139 2.07 14.10 -1.56
CA ASP A 139 2.01 15.31 -0.74
C ASP A 139 3.33 15.57 -0.01
N THR A 140 3.55 16.81 0.41
CA THR A 140 4.79 17.23 1.08
C THR A 140 5.06 16.46 2.37
N HIS A 141 4.04 16.05 3.13
CA HIS A 141 4.25 15.29 4.36
C HIS A 141 4.73 13.87 4.07
N ALA A 142 4.16 13.19 3.08
CA ALA A 142 4.64 11.90 2.64
C ALA A 142 6.06 11.99 2.06
N VAL A 143 6.39 13.03 1.28
CA VAL A 143 7.77 13.27 0.81
C VAL A 143 8.73 13.46 1.98
N ASN A 144 8.38 14.31 2.95
CA ASN A 144 9.19 14.53 4.14
C ASN A 144 9.37 13.23 4.94
N LYS A 145 8.33 12.39 5.02
CA LYS A 145 8.44 11.09 5.67
C LYS A 145 9.44 10.18 4.97
N LEU A 146 9.40 10.09 3.64
CA LEU A 146 10.36 9.32 2.86
C LEU A 146 11.79 9.82 3.08
N GLN A 147 12.01 11.13 3.00
CA GLN A 147 13.33 11.74 3.19
C GLN A 147 13.88 11.51 4.60
N ASN A 148 13.06 11.66 5.63
CA ASN A 148 13.46 11.47 7.03
C ASN A 148 13.69 10.00 7.40
N SER A 149 13.12 9.06 6.64
CA SER A 149 13.28 7.62 6.87
C SER A 149 14.52 7.01 6.17
N VAL A 150 15.22 7.74 5.28
CA VAL A 150 16.35 7.21 4.50
C VAL A 150 17.44 6.60 5.39
N ALA A 151 17.80 7.27 6.49
CA ALA A 151 18.81 6.77 7.41
C ALA A 151 18.38 5.45 8.08
N ALA A 152 17.12 5.36 8.52
CA ALA A 152 16.58 4.14 9.12
C ALA A 152 16.53 2.98 8.11
N VAL A 153 16.21 3.27 6.84
CA VAL A 153 16.21 2.28 5.76
C VAL A 153 17.61 1.79 5.45
N ASN A 154 18.59 2.68 5.33
CA ASN A 154 20.00 2.31 5.09
C ASN A 154 20.59 1.49 6.24
N ASP A 155 20.20 1.78 7.48
CA ASP A 155 20.59 0.98 8.65
C ASP A 155 19.94 -0.41 8.67
N TYR A 156 18.73 -0.54 8.09
CA TYR A 156 17.93 -1.78 8.11
C TYR A 156 18.22 -2.72 6.93
N ILE A 157 18.52 -2.17 5.75
CA ILE A 157 18.89 -2.94 4.57
C ILE A 157 20.38 -3.31 4.72
N VAL A 158 20.64 -4.45 5.35
CA VAL A 158 22.00 -4.94 5.63
C VAL A 158 22.73 -5.43 4.36
N ASP A 159 22.03 -5.74 3.26
CA ASP A 159 22.64 -6.16 1.99
C ASP A 159 21.87 -5.62 0.76
N TYR A 160 22.61 -4.98 -0.15
CA TYR A 160 22.12 -4.63 -1.48
C TYR A 160 22.41 -5.78 -2.46
N VAL A 161 21.36 -6.43 -2.99
CA VAL A 161 21.49 -7.32 -4.14
C VAL A 161 21.04 -6.55 -5.37
N THR A 162 21.97 -6.15 -6.23
CA THR A 162 21.64 -5.42 -7.45
C THR A 162 21.04 -6.39 -8.48
N SER A 163 20.31 -5.85 -9.46
CA SER A 163 19.79 -6.64 -10.60
C SER A 163 20.90 -7.40 -11.34
N GLU A 164 22.13 -6.89 -11.25
CA GLU A 164 23.33 -7.49 -11.81
C GLU A 164 23.82 -8.68 -10.98
N THR A 165 23.75 -8.58 -9.64
CA THR A 165 24.05 -9.67 -8.71
C THR A 165 23.07 -10.84 -8.85
N VAL A 166 21.77 -10.56 -9.07
CA VAL A 166 20.75 -11.60 -9.34
C VAL A 166 21.02 -12.33 -10.66
N ARG A 167 21.50 -11.61 -11.69
CA ARG A 167 21.80 -12.18 -13.02
C ARG A 167 23.02 -13.11 -13.01
N GLN A 168 23.95 -12.94 -12.08
CA GLN A 168 25.17 -13.74 -11.96
C GLN A 168 25.01 -15.04 -11.12
N ARG A 169 23.84 -15.24 -10.48
CA ARG A 169 23.36 -16.45 -9.74
C ARG A 169 24.24 -17.02 -8.62
N ILE A 170 23.89 -16.72 -7.34
CA ILE A 170 24.07 -17.59 -6.15
C ILE A 170 22.97 -17.31 -5.11
N VAL A 171 21.69 -17.28 -5.49
CA VAL A 171 20.59 -17.27 -4.49
C VAL A 171 19.57 -18.32 -4.91
N SER A 172 19.53 -19.43 -4.16
CA SER A 172 18.44 -20.40 -4.22
C SER A 172 17.29 -19.83 -3.37
N TYR A 173 16.19 -19.45 -4.01
CA TYR A 173 14.96 -19.12 -3.30
C TYR A 173 14.13 -20.39 -3.14
N ASP A 174 14.48 -21.23 -2.17
CA ASP A 174 13.72 -22.47 -1.91
C ASP A 174 12.35 -22.23 -1.24
N SER A 175 11.98 -20.99 -0.94
CA SER A 175 10.57 -20.62 -0.70
C SER A 175 10.34 -19.11 -0.83
N GLU A 176 9.64 -18.69 -1.89
CA GLU A 176 9.01 -17.36 -1.97
C GLU A 176 7.58 -17.37 -1.41
N HIS A 177 7.16 -18.46 -0.74
CA HIS A 177 5.81 -18.60 -0.21
C HIS A 177 5.80 -18.91 1.28
N VAL A 178 5.16 -18.03 2.05
CA VAL A 178 4.63 -18.36 3.37
C VAL A 178 3.10 -18.36 3.24
N ASN A 179 2.48 -19.53 3.37
CA ASN A 179 1.04 -19.64 3.58
C ASN A 179 0.70 -19.14 4.98
N PHE A 180 -0.37 -18.36 5.10
CA PHE A 180 -0.93 -17.98 6.38
C PHE A 180 -2.21 -18.78 6.59
N ASP A 181 -2.19 -19.69 7.58
CA ASP A 181 -3.41 -20.24 8.15
C ASP A 181 -4.02 -19.22 9.11
N TRP A 182 -5.34 -19.07 9.01
CA TRP A 182 -6.14 -18.14 9.80
C TRP A 182 -6.02 -18.41 11.30
N ILE A 183 -5.90 -17.36 12.11
CA ILE A 183 -6.15 -17.42 13.55
C ILE A 183 -7.55 -16.84 13.78
N SER A 184 -8.53 -17.68 14.08
CA SER A 184 -9.76 -17.24 14.74
C SER A 184 -9.49 -17.18 16.24
N CYS A 185 -9.72 -16.02 16.86
CA CYS A 185 -9.62 -15.89 18.31
C CYS A 185 -10.86 -16.50 18.98
N GLU A 186 -10.67 -17.61 19.68
CA GLU A 186 -11.48 -17.96 20.84
C GLU A 186 -10.58 -18.09 22.08
N HIS A 187 -10.89 -17.30 23.11
CA HIS A 187 -10.45 -17.47 24.50
C HIS A 187 -8.95 -17.34 24.85
N GLY A 188 -8.33 -16.21 24.47
CA GLY A 188 -7.50 -15.47 25.43
C GLY A 188 -6.21 -16.10 25.98
N GLN A 189 -5.61 -17.11 25.35
CA GLN A 189 -4.23 -17.52 25.64
C GLN A 189 -3.45 -17.84 24.37
N LEU A 190 -2.35 -17.11 24.16
CA LEU A 190 -1.36 -17.34 23.11
C LEU A 190 -0.42 -18.45 23.55
N VAL A 191 -0.55 -19.64 22.95
CA VAL A 191 0.46 -20.69 22.99
C VAL A 191 0.90 -20.97 21.56
N THR A 192 2.03 -20.41 21.16
CA THR A 192 2.70 -20.77 19.90
C THR A 192 3.54 -22.03 20.11
N LYS A 193 3.14 -23.13 19.48
CA LYS A 193 3.98 -24.30 19.28
C LYS A 193 4.56 -24.26 17.87
N ILE A 194 5.86 -24.06 17.78
CA ILE A 194 6.61 -24.16 16.52
C ILE A 194 6.77 -25.65 16.22
N VAL A 195 6.21 -26.12 15.11
CA VAL A 195 6.52 -27.44 14.56
C VAL A 195 7.50 -27.22 13.41
N LYS A 196 8.62 -27.93 13.44
CA LYS A 196 9.63 -27.97 12.38
C LYS A 196 9.09 -28.64 11.12
#